data_AF-A0A7U9SS68-F1
#
_entry.id   AF-A0A7U9SS68-F1
#
_cell.length_a   1.000
_cell.length_b   1.000
_cell.length_c   1.000
_cell.angle_alpha   90.00
_cell.angle_beta   90.00
_cell.angle_gamma   90.00
#
_symmetry.space_group_name_H-M   'P 1'
#
loop_
_entity.id
_entity.type
_entity.pdbx_description
1 polymer ?
#
loop_
_entity_poly.entity_id
_entity_poly.type
_entity_poly.pdbx_seq_one_letter_code
_entity_poly.pdbx_strand_id
1 'polypeptide(L)'
;MQVSIKSRYDNEILDRIFRYFMRIVLHMQSSGIEKLPLENNFEEPLKSFIDIAVGLIIDGQPPEIASLILDAEYDVILNTGAVSVKTAMSLRLIKELSLHIHYDDYYSYLLSTDNLWGNEVSGYASQTFYPNLPEEIKEKYKIHDLIKYMPKEAFRLDDY
;
A
#
# COMPACT_ATOMS: atom_id res chain seq x y z
N MET A 1 -17.31 -13.88 -23.46
CA MET A 1 -16.12 -13.19 -22.93
C MET A 1 -15.96 -13.57 -21.47
N GLN A 2 -14.85 -14.21 -21.10
CA GLN A 2 -14.56 -14.56 -19.71
C GLN A 2 -14.04 -13.27 -19.04
N VAL A 3 -14.79 -12.76 -18.05
CA VAL A 3 -14.37 -11.60 -17.25
C VAL A 3 -13.07 -11.99 -16.54
N SER A 4 -11.99 -11.22 -16.74
CA SER A 4 -10.71 -11.52 -16.10
C SER A 4 -10.86 -11.40 -14.58
N ILE A 5 -10.15 -12.24 -13.81
CA ILE A 5 -10.16 -12.16 -12.33
C ILE A 5 -9.83 -10.73 -11.89
N LYS A 6 -8.88 -10.07 -12.56
CA LYS A 6 -8.54 -8.65 -12.34
C LYS A 6 -9.78 -7.75 -12.43
N SER A 7 -10.53 -7.81 -13.53
CA SER A 7 -11.74 -6.97 -13.70
C SER A 7 -12.88 -7.26 -12.71
N ARG A 8 -12.87 -8.43 -12.05
CA ARG A 8 -13.86 -8.78 -11.02
C ARG A 8 -13.54 -8.16 -9.66
N TYR A 9 -12.25 -7.99 -9.36
CA TYR A 9 -11.77 -7.48 -8.07
C TYR A 9 -11.16 -6.09 -8.16
N ASP A 10 -11.10 -5.51 -9.36
CA ASP A 10 -10.72 -4.12 -9.58
C ASP A 10 -11.61 -3.19 -8.75
N ASN A 11 -10.94 -2.29 -8.05
CA ASN A 11 -11.56 -1.48 -7.01
C ASN A 11 -10.69 -0.26 -6.75
N GLU A 12 -11.23 0.92 -7.02
CA GLU A 12 -10.61 2.23 -6.77
C GLU A 12 -10.11 2.38 -5.31
N ILE A 13 -10.77 1.70 -4.36
CA ILE A 13 -10.32 1.67 -2.96
C ILE A 13 -8.94 1.02 -2.83
N LEU A 14 -8.65 -0.04 -3.59
CA LEU A 14 -7.34 -0.70 -3.54
C LEU A 14 -6.26 0.21 -4.12
N ASP A 15 -6.55 0.90 -5.22
CA ASP A 15 -5.63 1.89 -5.80
C ASP A 15 -5.29 2.98 -4.78
N ARG A 16 -6.30 3.47 -4.06
CA ARG A 16 -6.09 4.41 -2.95
C ARG A 16 -5.23 3.81 -1.83
N ILE A 17 -5.47 2.56 -1.43
CA ILE A 17 -4.71 1.87 -0.37
C ILE A 17 -3.24 1.69 -0.80
N PHE A 18 -3.00 1.16 -2.00
CA PHE A 18 -1.65 1.00 -2.52
C PHE A 18 -0.91 2.33 -2.61
N ARG A 19 -1.55 3.39 -3.13
CA ARG A 19 -0.97 4.73 -3.16
C ARG A 19 -0.65 5.25 -1.76
N TYR A 20 -1.55 5.06 -0.79
CA TYR A 20 -1.30 5.44 0.59
C TYR A 20 -0.06 4.74 1.16
N PHE A 21 0.07 3.42 1.00
CA PHE A 21 1.23 2.69 1.48
C PHE A 21 2.51 2.96 0.68
N MET A 22 2.44 3.25 -0.63
CA MET A 22 3.58 3.77 -1.40
C MET A 22 4.11 5.07 -0.79
N ARG A 23 3.23 5.98 -0.40
CA ARG A 23 3.60 7.24 0.28
C ARG A 23 4.23 6.98 1.64
N ILE A 24 3.66 6.08 2.44
CA ILE A 24 4.27 5.64 3.71
C ILE A 24 5.71 5.19 3.48
N VAL A 25 5.93 4.31 2.49
CA VAL A 25 7.25 3.77 2.14
C VAL A 25 8.23 4.88 1.75
N LEU A 26 7.81 5.85 0.91
CA LEU A 26 8.65 7.00 0.54
C LEU A 26 8.96 7.92 1.74
N HIS A 27 8.01 8.14 2.64
CA HIS A 27 8.23 8.92 3.85
C HIS A 27 9.16 8.23 4.84
N MET A 28 9.02 6.92 5.02
CA MET A 28 9.92 6.12 5.85
C MET A 28 11.36 6.17 5.34
N GLN A 29 11.56 6.14 4.02
CA GLN A 29 12.90 6.29 3.43
C GLN A 29 13.50 7.68 3.61
N SER A 30 12.71 8.72 3.38
CA SER A 30 13.22 10.09 3.34
C SER A 30 13.34 10.74 4.71
N SER A 31 12.49 10.35 5.67
CA SER A 31 12.34 11.00 6.97
C SER A 31 12.10 10.04 8.15
N GLY A 32 12.21 8.73 7.93
CA GLY A 32 11.83 7.75 8.94
C GLY A 32 10.35 7.88 9.31
N ILE A 33 10.03 7.64 10.58
CA ILE A 33 8.65 7.70 11.09
C ILE A 33 8.17 9.12 11.42
N GLU A 34 9.02 10.14 11.34
CA GLU A 34 8.73 11.49 11.84
C GLU A 34 7.55 12.18 11.15
N LYS A 35 7.30 11.84 9.88
CA LYS A 35 6.21 12.40 9.07
C LYS A 35 4.97 11.50 9.02
N LEU A 36 4.93 10.46 9.86
CA LEU A 36 3.79 9.55 9.98
C LEU A 36 2.96 9.89 11.24
N PRO A 37 1.65 9.58 11.26
CA PRO A 37 0.86 9.02 10.16
C PRO A 37 0.56 10.07 9.07
N LEU A 38 0.35 9.62 7.84
CA LEU A 38 -0.13 10.49 6.76
C LEU A 38 -1.63 10.77 6.93
N GLU A 39 -2.12 11.81 6.25
CA GLU A 39 -3.55 12.11 6.24
C GLU A 39 -4.37 10.93 5.70
N ASN A 40 -5.28 10.43 6.54
CA ASN A 40 -6.14 9.27 6.26
C ASN A 40 -7.60 9.70 6.04
N ASN A 41 -7.99 9.77 4.76
CA ASN A 41 -9.33 10.15 4.30
C ASN A 41 -10.16 8.97 3.79
N PHE A 42 -9.90 7.76 4.29
CA PHE A 42 -10.74 6.60 4.00
C PHE A 42 -12.05 6.68 4.81
N GLU A 43 -13.06 5.91 4.37
CA GLU A 43 -14.31 5.73 5.11
C GLU A 43 -14.20 4.55 6.08
N GLU A 44 -15.07 4.52 7.09
CA GLU A 44 -15.17 3.35 7.98
C GLU A 44 -15.66 2.11 7.20
N PRO A 45 -15.13 0.90 7.50
CA PRO A 45 -14.20 0.59 8.59
C PRO A 45 -12.71 0.71 8.22
N LEU A 46 -12.39 1.08 6.97
CA LEU A 46 -11.01 1.11 6.48
C LEU A 46 -10.17 2.17 7.17
N LYS A 47 -10.79 3.31 7.50
CA LYS A 47 -10.12 4.41 8.20
C LYS A 47 -9.53 3.96 9.52
N SER A 48 -10.36 3.48 10.45
CA SER A 48 -9.91 3.00 11.75
C SER A 48 -8.89 1.87 11.63
N PHE A 49 -9.09 0.95 10.67
CA PHE A 49 -8.16 -0.16 10.47
C PHE A 49 -6.78 0.30 9.96
N ILE A 50 -6.72 1.32 9.08
CA ILE A 50 -5.46 1.94 8.66
C ILE A 50 -4.80 2.66 9.83
N ASP A 51 -5.55 3.38 10.66
CA ASP A 51 -5.01 4.09 11.82
C ASP A 51 -4.33 3.12 12.80
N ILE A 52 -4.94 1.96 13.04
CA ILE A 52 -4.33 0.88 13.84
C ILE A 52 -3.08 0.33 13.16
N ALA A 53 -3.18 -0.03 11.88
CA ALA A 53 -2.06 -0.62 11.14
C ALA A 53 -0.84 0.31 11.10
N VAL A 54 -1.04 1.60 10.84
CA VAL A 54 0.04 2.60 10.84
C VAL A 54 0.53 2.90 12.25
N GLY A 55 -0.35 2.93 13.25
CA GLY A 55 0.04 3.07 14.65
C GLY A 55 1.01 1.97 15.09
N LEU A 56 0.70 0.71 14.75
CA LEU A 56 1.60 -0.43 14.99
C LEU A 56 2.95 -0.26 14.29
N ILE A 57 2.97 0.35 13.10
CA ILE A 57 4.22 0.65 12.39
C ILE A 57 5.05 1.70 13.12
N ILE A 58 4.43 2.80 13.54
CA ILE A 58 5.10 3.89 14.25
C ILE A 58 5.62 3.43 15.60
N ASP A 59 4.84 2.60 16.31
CA ASP A 59 5.17 2.10 17.63
C ASP A 59 6.28 1.04 17.62
N GLY A 60 6.74 0.57 16.45
CA GLY A 60 7.79 -0.43 16.37
C GLY A 60 7.38 -1.79 16.94
N GLN A 61 6.09 -2.14 16.88
CA GLN A 61 5.60 -3.38 17.47
C GLN A 61 6.23 -4.60 16.78
N PRO A 62 6.47 -5.73 17.47
CA PRO A 62 6.89 -6.98 16.82
C PRO A 62 5.80 -7.57 15.90
N PRO A 63 6.18 -8.37 14.88
CA PRO A 63 5.23 -8.92 13.90
C PRO A 63 4.16 -9.81 14.51
N GLU A 64 4.51 -10.58 15.55
CA GLU A 64 3.57 -11.45 16.25
C GLU A 64 2.51 -10.64 16.99
N ILE A 65 2.89 -9.48 17.54
CA ILE A 65 1.98 -8.57 18.25
C ILE A 65 1.10 -7.84 17.25
N ALA A 66 1.69 -7.28 16.19
CA ALA A 66 0.95 -6.57 15.17
C ALA A 66 -0.06 -7.48 14.45
N SER A 67 0.33 -8.71 14.09
CA SER A 67 -0.59 -9.67 13.48
C SER A 67 -1.74 -10.04 14.42
N LEU A 68 -1.45 -10.31 15.70
CA LEU A 68 -2.49 -10.66 16.68
C LEU A 68 -3.56 -9.57 16.77
N ILE A 69 -3.13 -8.30 16.85
CA ILE A 69 -4.03 -7.15 16.97
C ILE A 69 -4.84 -6.97 15.67
N LEU A 70 -4.17 -6.96 14.51
CA LEU A 70 -4.84 -6.77 13.23
C LEU A 70 -5.80 -7.92 12.89
N ASP A 71 -5.50 -9.15 13.28
CA ASP A 71 -6.41 -10.29 13.13
C ASP A 71 -7.66 -10.13 14.01
N ALA A 72 -7.50 -9.73 15.26
CA ALA A 72 -8.62 -9.50 16.16
C ALA A 72 -9.55 -8.38 15.65
N GLU A 73 -8.98 -7.25 15.21
CA GLU A 73 -9.73 -6.13 14.65
C GLU A 73 -10.45 -6.51 13.35
N TYR A 74 -9.76 -7.25 12.47
CA TYR A 74 -10.34 -7.78 11.24
C TYR A 74 -11.56 -8.67 11.52
N ASP A 75 -11.43 -9.61 12.46
CA ASP A 75 -12.49 -10.53 12.83
C ASP A 75 -13.69 -9.80 13.45
N VAL A 76 -13.46 -8.80 14.31
CA VAL A 76 -14.53 -7.97 14.87
C VAL A 76 -15.28 -7.25 13.75
N ILE A 77 -14.58 -6.60 12.83
CA ILE A 77 -15.20 -5.87 11.71
C ILE A 77 -16.06 -6.81 10.86
N LEU A 78 -15.56 -8.01 10.52
CA LEU A 78 -16.31 -8.98 9.73
C LEU A 78 -17.56 -9.51 10.44
N ASN A 79 -17.55 -9.60 11.77
CA ASN A 79 -18.65 -10.12 12.57
C ASN A 79 -19.71 -9.07 12.94
N THR A 80 -19.41 -7.78 12.78
CA THR A 80 -20.31 -6.69 13.23
C THR A 80 -21.36 -6.29 12.19
N GLY A 81 -21.26 -6.78 10.95
CA GLY A 81 -22.26 -6.51 9.91
C GLY A 81 -21.97 -7.17 8.57
N ALA A 82 -22.82 -6.88 7.58
CA ALA A 82 -22.62 -7.36 6.21
C ALA A 82 -21.48 -6.59 5.53
N VAL A 83 -20.26 -7.12 5.63
CA VAL A 83 -19.08 -6.56 4.96
C VAL A 83 -19.04 -7.04 3.51
N SER A 84 -18.90 -6.12 2.56
CA SER A 84 -18.75 -6.47 1.15
C SER A 84 -17.41 -7.18 0.90
N VAL A 85 -17.35 -8.05 -0.12
CA VAL A 85 -16.08 -8.69 -0.53
C VAL A 85 -14.99 -7.65 -0.81
N LYS A 86 -15.36 -6.50 -1.40
CA LYS A 86 -14.43 -5.39 -1.68
C LYS A 86 -13.82 -4.82 -0.40
N THR A 87 -14.66 -4.60 0.61
CA THR A 87 -14.23 -4.09 1.92
C THR A 87 -13.36 -5.12 2.64
N ALA A 88 -13.77 -6.39 2.68
CA ALA A 88 -12.99 -7.46 3.30
C ALA A 88 -11.60 -7.62 2.64
N MET A 89 -11.54 -7.57 1.31
CA MET A 89 -10.28 -7.62 0.58
C MET A 89 -9.40 -6.39 0.84
N SER A 90 -10.01 -5.21 0.99
CA SER A 90 -9.30 -3.96 1.31
C SER A 90 -8.69 -4.02 2.72
N LEU A 91 -9.45 -4.49 3.71
CA LEU A 91 -8.95 -4.72 5.08
C LEU A 91 -7.80 -5.73 5.07
N ARG A 92 -7.96 -6.84 4.33
CA ARG A 92 -6.89 -7.84 4.22
C ARG A 92 -5.63 -7.24 3.58
N LEU A 93 -5.78 -6.45 2.52
CA LEU A 93 -4.66 -5.79 1.86
C LEU A 93 -3.94 -4.83 2.81
N ILE A 94 -4.67 -4.01 3.58
CA ILE A 94 -4.10 -3.10 4.59
C ILE A 94 -3.25 -3.89 5.60
N LYS A 95 -3.78 -5.02 6.11
CA LYS A 95 -3.06 -5.90 7.03
C LYS A 95 -1.74 -6.36 6.40
N GLU A 96 -1.80 -7.03 5.24
CA GLU A 96 -0.61 -7.62 4.62
C GLU A 96 0.43 -6.55 4.27
N LEU A 97 0.00 -5.41 3.71
CA LEU A 97 0.89 -4.28 3.42
C LEU A 97 1.57 -3.76 4.69
N SER A 98 0.83 -3.59 5.79
CA SER A 98 1.40 -3.07 7.04
C SER A 98 2.45 -4.01 7.65
N LEU A 99 2.21 -5.32 7.60
CA LEU A 99 3.17 -6.31 8.11
C LEU A 99 4.43 -6.34 7.23
N HIS A 100 4.27 -6.46 5.91
CA HIS A 100 5.44 -6.56 5.03
C HIS A 100 6.23 -5.24 4.95
N ILE A 101 5.58 -4.09 5.05
CA ILE A 101 6.27 -2.79 5.11
C ILE A 101 6.96 -2.58 6.46
N HIS A 102 6.54 -3.24 7.54
CA HIS A 102 7.24 -3.07 8.80
C HIS A 102 8.45 -4.01 8.93
N TYR A 103 8.29 -5.27 8.57
CA TYR A 103 9.22 -6.34 8.97
C TYR A 103 10.09 -6.89 7.85
N ASP A 104 9.71 -6.67 6.59
CA ASP A 104 10.47 -7.15 5.43
C ASP A 104 11.15 -5.99 4.70
N ASP A 105 11.72 -6.31 3.55
CA ASP A 105 12.02 -5.33 2.52
C ASP A 105 10.72 -4.63 2.07
N TYR A 106 10.58 -3.35 2.45
CA TYR A 106 9.48 -2.42 2.16
C TYR A 106 8.93 -2.53 0.74
N TYR A 107 9.81 -2.84 -0.22
CA TYR A 107 9.50 -2.85 -1.64
C TYR A 107 9.02 -4.21 -2.12
N SER A 108 9.57 -5.31 -1.57
CA SER A 108 9.39 -6.67 -2.10
C SER A 108 7.92 -7.04 -2.25
N TYR A 109 7.17 -6.96 -1.15
CA TYR A 109 5.76 -7.34 -1.15
C TYR A 109 4.94 -6.37 -2.00
N LEU A 110 5.11 -5.06 -1.78
CA LEU A 110 4.37 -4.03 -2.51
C LEU A 110 4.54 -4.20 -4.04
N LEU A 111 5.77 -4.36 -4.53
CA LEU A 111 6.03 -4.54 -5.97
C LEU A 111 5.49 -5.87 -6.52
N SER A 112 5.42 -6.93 -5.71
CA SER A 112 4.83 -8.22 -6.12
C SER A 112 3.31 -8.18 -6.28
N THR A 113 2.65 -7.11 -5.83
CA THR A 113 1.19 -6.93 -5.93
C THR A 113 0.76 -6.19 -7.19
N ASP A 114 1.66 -5.93 -8.14
CA ASP A 114 1.42 -5.21 -9.39
C ASP A 114 0.20 -5.69 -10.20
N ASN A 115 -0.12 -6.99 -10.13
CA ASN A 115 -1.28 -7.57 -10.78
C ASN A 115 -2.62 -7.05 -10.22
N LEU A 116 -2.63 -6.57 -8.97
CA LEU A 116 -3.79 -5.96 -8.31
C LEU A 116 -3.89 -4.46 -8.57
N TRP A 117 -2.88 -3.85 -9.20
CA TRP A 117 -2.86 -2.42 -9.45
C TRP A 117 -3.80 -2.06 -10.60
N GLY A 118 -4.73 -1.16 -10.31
CA GLY A 118 -5.52 -0.45 -11.29
C GLY A 118 -4.69 0.61 -12.02
N ASN A 119 -5.36 1.36 -12.90
CA ASN A 119 -4.70 2.36 -13.73
C ASN A 119 -4.20 3.55 -12.91
N GLU A 120 -4.89 3.95 -11.84
CA GLU A 120 -4.50 5.11 -11.05
C GLU A 120 -3.23 4.85 -10.26
N VAL A 121 -3.16 3.71 -9.58
CA VAL A 121 -1.95 3.38 -8.83
C VAL A 121 -0.79 3.02 -9.75
N SER A 122 -1.04 2.40 -10.91
CA SER A 122 0.00 2.19 -11.92
C SER A 122 0.56 3.52 -12.43
N GLY A 123 -0.31 4.50 -12.70
CA GLY A 123 0.09 5.85 -13.10
C GLY A 123 0.91 6.54 -12.01
N TYR A 124 0.43 6.52 -10.76
CA TYR A 124 1.15 7.06 -9.61
C TYR A 124 2.50 6.37 -9.42
N ALA A 125 2.56 5.04 -9.58
CA ALA A 125 3.78 4.28 -9.43
C ALA A 125 4.84 4.72 -10.43
N SER A 126 4.48 4.85 -11.71
CA SER A 126 5.38 5.34 -12.74
C SER A 126 5.81 6.79 -12.53
N GLN A 127 4.88 7.68 -12.17
CA GLN A 127 5.12 9.12 -12.09
C GLN A 127 5.86 9.56 -10.83
N THR A 128 5.66 8.85 -9.72
CA THR A 128 6.11 9.30 -8.39
C THR A 128 6.86 8.21 -7.64
N PHE A 129 6.31 6.99 -7.51
CA PHE A 129 6.91 5.97 -6.67
C PHE A 129 8.25 5.47 -7.21
N TYR A 130 8.25 4.87 -8.40
CA TYR A 130 9.42 4.29 -9.06
C TYR A 130 10.59 5.28 -9.21
N PRO A 131 10.38 6.54 -9.65
CA PRO A 131 11.45 7.51 -9.77
C PRO A 131 12.08 7.90 -8.43
N ASN A 132 11.31 7.86 -7.33
CA ASN A 132 11.79 8.19 -5.99
C ASN A 132 12.45 7.02 -5.25
N LEU A 133 12.41 5.80 -5.80
CA LEU A 133 13.09 4.66 -5.18
C LEU A 133 14.62 4.84 -5.15
N PRO A 134 15.31 4.33 -4.12
CA PRO A 134 16.77 4.28 -4.10
C PRO A 134 17.34 3.50 -5.29
N GLU A 135 18.56 3.85 -5.72
CA GLU A 135 19.17 3.25 -6.93
C GLU A 135 19.37 1.73 -6.80
N GLU A 136 19.81 1.27 -5.63
CA GLU A 136 19.89 -0.16 -5.29
C GLU A 136 18.58 -0.91 -5.57
N ILE A 137 17.45 -0.32 -5.17
CA ILE A 137 16.13 -0.91 -5.32
C ILE A 137 15.70 -0.86 -6.78
N LYS A 138 16.01 0.23 -7.48
CA LYS A 138 15.75 0.35 -8.92
C LYS A 138 16.49 -0.72 -9.72
N GLU A 139 17.73 -1.01 -9.38
CA GLU A 139 18.50 -2.09 -10.00
C GLU A 139 17.91 -3.47 -9.65
N LYS A 140 17.68 -3.74 -8.36
CA LYS A 140 17.15 -5.02 -7.86
C LYS A 140 15.84 -5.42 -8.53
N TYR A 141 14.91 -4.49 -8.69
CA TYR A 141 13.59 -4.73 -9.28
C TYR A 141 13.47 -4.31 -10.75
N LYS A 142 14.59 -3.96 -11.41
CA LYS A 142 14.62 -3.51 -12.81
C LYS A 142 13.65 -2.35 -13.09
N ILE A 143 13.50 -1.45 -12.13
CA ILE A 143 12.58 -0.32 -12.21
C ILE A 143 12.95 0.62 -13.37
N HIS A 144 14.24 0.69 -13.72
CA HIS A 144 14.69 1.45 -14.90
C HIS A 144 13.99 1.02 -16.17
N ASP A 145 13.72 -0.28 -16.36
CA ASP A 145 12.99 -0.77 -17.53
C ASP A 145 11.53 -0.33 -17.52
N LEU A 146 10.93 -0.17 -16.33
CA LEU A 146 9.53 0.26 -16.15
C LEU A 146 9.34 1.74 -16.45
N ILE A 147 10.34 2.59 -16.17
CA ILE A 147 10.24 4.05 -16.36
C ILE A 147 11.08 4.58 -17.53
N LYS A 148 11.81 3.72 -18.25
CA LYS A 148 12.75 4.11 -19.33
C LYS A 148 12.15 5.04 -20.38
N TYR A 149 10.88 4.82 -20.73
CA TYR A 149 10.19 5.54 -21.80
C TYR A 149 9.28 6.67 -21.29
N MET A 150 9.27 6.91 -19.98
CA MET A 150 8.52 8.02 -19.39
C MET A 150 9.19 9.35 -19.75
N PRO A 151 8.44 10.33 -20.29
CA PRO A 151 8.93 11.70 -20.46
C PRO A 151 9.34 12.28 -19.10
N LYS A 152 10.44 13.03 -19.05
CA LYS A 152 10.94 13.61 -17.79
C LYS A 152 9.92 14.57 -17.16
N GLU A 153 9.14 15.24 -17.99
CA GLU A 153 8.10 16.18 -17.60
C GLU A 153 6.86 15.48 -17.02
N ALA A 154 6.74 14.17 -17.19
CA ALA A 154 5.65 13.38 -16.62
C ALA A 154 5.92 12.97 -15.17
N PHE A 155 7.15 13.11 -14.68
CA PHE A 155 7.49 12.78 -13.29
C PHE A 155 6.92 13.82 -12.33
N ARG A 156 6.39 13.32 -11.21
CA ARG A 156 5.80 14.10 -10.12
C ARG A 156 6.52 13.74 -8.83
N LEU A 157 7.79 14.13 -8.76
CA LEU A 157 8.70 13.67 -7.70
C LEU A 157 8.29 14.16 -6.30
N ASP A 158 7.57 15.28 -6.22
CA ASP A 158 7.13 15.89 -4.96
C ASP A 158 5.70 15.49 -4.55
N ASP A 159 5.06 14.57 -5.28
CA ASP A 159 3.66 14.14 -5.04
C ASP A 159 3.60 12.93 -4.08
N TYR A 160 4.44 12.90 -3.04
CA TYR A 160 4.42 11.88 -1.98
C TYR A 160 3.94 12.42 -0.64
#